data_AF-A0A2E5YE27-F1
#
_entry.id   AF-A0A2E5YE27-F1
#
_cell.length_a   1.000
_cell.length_b   1.000
_cell.length_c   1.000
_cell.angle_alpha   90.00
_cell.angle_beta   90.00
_cell.angle_gamma   90.00
#
_symmetry.space_group_name_H-M   'P 1'
#
loop_
_entity.id
_entity.type
_entity.pdbx_description
1 polymer ?
#
loop_
_entity_poly.entity_id
_entity_poly.type
_entity_poly.pdbx_seq_one_letter_code
_entity_poly.pdbx_strand_id
1 'polypeptide(L)'
;MSPRGGENGCGEGWIQSSPGSRLSRGPGTDRRIGLCACVLFALVMVLNGPVLAEEAERDPALSAPADERPLIVPGDPARRAPQRSPAPGLDALLKLPSAFLDGDSREVAGASERVWRSRFDKAQSELDEARAGLERTKRELDSAAEGGGANQWSMAPPGASSSGGPSTSPLSFKLRQEMKENRERLEEAERSMRALRIEAELAGVPRSWRGEGGSSPIRSIPKESDKN
;
A
#
# COMPACT_ATOMS: atom_id res chain seq x y z
N MET A 1 -31.36 0.77 52.98
CA MET A 1 -30.60 1.95 52.49
C MET A 1 -30.17 1.62 51.06
N SER A 2 -31.08 1.78 50.11
CA SER A 2 -31.34 2.97 49.29
C SER A 2 -30.53 2.93 47.97
N PRO A 3 -31.21 2.78 46.83
CA PRO A 3 -30.60 2.78 45.50
C PRO A 3 -30.46 4.21 44.95
N ARG A 4 -29.48 4.44 44.09
CA ARG A 4 -29.40 5.57 43.13
C ARG A 4 -28.80 4.98 41.84
N GLY A 5 -29.47 4.93 40.69
CA GLY A 5 -30.57 5.76 40.20
C GLY A 5 -30.00 7.08 39.69
N GLY A 6 -29.71 7.15 38.39
CA GLY A 6 -29.06 8.28 37.74
C GLY A 6 -29.00 8.16 36.22
N GLU A 7 -30.13 7.81 35.62
CA GLU A 7 -30.47 8.16 34.24
C GLU A 7 -30.58 9.69 34.17
N ASN A 8 -29.97 10.33 33.15
CA ASN A 8 -30.18 11.68 32.60
C ASN A 8 -28.96 11.98 31.70
N GLY A 9 -29.04 12.32 30.42
CA GLY A 9 -30.18 12.72 29.61
C GLY A 9 -29.69 13.08 28.21
N CYS A 10 -30.66 13.14 27.32
CA CYS A 10 -30.61 13.49 25.92
C CYS A 10 -29.74 14.70 25.58
N GLY A 11 -28.93 14.56 24.53
CA GLY A 11 -28.20 15.65 23.88
C GLY A 11 -28.14 15.45 22.37
N GLU A 12 -29.27 15.07 21.76
CA GLU A 12 -29.45 15.09 20.30
C GLU A 12 -29.52 16.56 19.82
N GLY A 13 -28.37 17.16 19.61
CA GLY A 13 -28.23 18.41 18.88
C GLY A 13 -28.35 18.14 17.38
N TRP A 14 -29.56 18.15 16.85
CA TRP A 14 -29.81 18.26 15.42
C TRP A 14 -29.37 19.66 14.96
N ILE A 15 -28.16 19.78 14.42
CA ILE A 15 -27.74 20.99 13.70
C ILE A 15 -28.45 20.96 12.35
N GLN A 16 -29.60 21.63 12.32
CA GLN A 16 -30.37 21.95 11.15
C GLN A 16 -29.61 23.01 10.35
N SER A 17 -28.71 22.58 9.47
CA SER A 17 -28.03 23.47 8.51
C SER A 17 -29.00 23.84 7.39
N SER A 18 -29.42 25.10 7.41
CA SER A 18 -30.28 25.77 6.44
C SER A 18 -29.78 25.64 4.99
N PRO A 19 -30.67 25.39 4.01
CA PRO A 19 -30.36 25.53 2.59
C PRO A 19 -30.38 27.02 2.19
N GLY A 20 -29.24 27.68 2.29
CA GLY A 20 -29.05 29.07 1.89
C GLY A 20 -28.40 29.22 0.51
N SER A 21 -29.18 29.77 -0.42
CA SER A 21 -28.71 30.65 -1.51
C SER A 21 -28.08 30.02 -2.75
N ARG A 22 -28.97 29.70 -3.70
CA ARG A 22 -28.71 29.72 -5.14
C ARG A 22 -28.05 31.05 -5.53
N LEU A 23 -26.80 31.01 -5.95
CA LEU A 23 -26.24 32.00 -6.87
C LEU A 23 -26.18 31.38 -8.25
N SER A 24 -27.20 31.75 -9.03
CA SER A 24 -27.23 31.66 -10.48
C SER A 24 -25.99 32.35 -11.05
N ARG A 25 -25.05 31.59 -11.60
CA ARG A 25 -24.02 32.08 -12.52
C ARG A 25 -24.26 31.41 -13.86
N GLY A 26 -24.62 32.24 -14.84
CA GLY A 26 -25.11 31.82 -16.15
C GLY A 26 -24.09 31.02 -16.98
N PRO A 27 -24.56 30.48 -18.11
CA PRO A 27 -23.72 29.76 -19.06
C PRO A 27 -22.82 30.74 -19.82
N GLY A 28 -21.64 31.03 -19.28
CA GLY A 28 -20.53 31.59 -20.04
C GLY A 28 -19.94 30.49 -20.91
N THR A 29 -20.25 30.51 -22.21
CA THR A 29 -19.65 29.63 -23.21
C THR A 29 -18.19 30.02 -23.44
N ASP A 30 -17.29 29.56 -22.57
CA ASP A 30 -15.85 29.63 -22.80
C ASP A 30 -15.41 28.43 -23.65
N ARG A 31 -15.65 28.55 -24.97
CA ARG A 31 -15.40 27.50 -25.98
C ARG A 31 -13.92 27.22 -26.27
N ARG A 32 -12.98 27.62 -25.41
CA ARG A 32 -11.52 27.48 -25.67
C ARG A 32 -10.76 26.53 -24.74
N ILE A 33 -11.40 25.99 -23.69
CA ILE A 33 -10.74 25.05 -22.76
C ILE A 33 -11.03 23.57 -23.11
N GLY A 34 -12.03 23.30 -23.97
CA GLY A 34 -12.49 21.95 -24.27
C GLY A 34 -11.58 21.08 -25.15
N LEU A 35 -10.54 21.66 -25.78
CA LEU A 35 -9.65 20.89 -26.68
C LEU A 35 -8.40 20.35 -25.97
N CYS A 36 -8.01 20.90 -24.82
CA CYS A 36 -6.81 20.44 -24.11
C CYS A 36 -7.12 19.27 -23.15
N ALA A 37 -8.29 19.29 -22.50
CA ALA A 37 -8.68 18.23 -21.57
C ALA A 37 -8.98 16.89 -22.26
N CYS A 38 -9.59 16.89 -23.46
CA CYS A 38 -9.89 15.66 -24.20
C CYS A 38 -8.63 14.97 -24.73
N VAL A 39 -7.59 15.73 -25.12
CA VAL A 39 -6.32 15.15 -25.60
C VAL A 39 -5.53 14.53 -24.44
N LEU A 40 -5.52 15.16 -23.27
CA LEU A 40 -4.88 14.58 -22.08
C LEU A 40 -5.63 13.32 -21.61
N PHE A 41 -6.95 13.30 -21.64
CA PHE A 41 -7.73 12.13 -21.24
C PHE A 41 -7.54 10.95 -22.23
N ALA A 42 -7.45 11.23 -23.54
CA ALA A 42 -7.14 10.23 -24.54
C ALA A 42 -5.69 9.70 -24.41
N LEU A 43 -4.72 10.56 -24.09
CA LEU A 43 -3.33 10.14 -23.87
C LEU A 43 -3.19 9.24 -22.63
N VAL A 44 -3.90 9.55 -21.54
CA VAL A 44 -3.91 8.72 -20.31
C VAL A 44 -4.60 7.37 -20.55
N MET A 45 -5.66 7.32 -21.37
CA MET A 45 -6.31 6.06 -21.76
C MET A 45 -5.44 5.20 -22.68
N VAL A 46 -4.61 5.80 -23.54
CA VAL A 46 -3.67 5.06 -24.40
C VAL A 46 -2.47 4.55 -23.62
N LEU A 47 -2.02 5.26 -22.58
CA LEU A 47 -0.92 4.83 -21.70
C LEU A 47 -1.36 3.81 -20.65
N ASN A 48 -2.62 3.86 -20.19
CA ASN A 48 -3.26 2.83 -19.36
C ASN A 48 -4.09 1.86 -20.20
N GLY A 49 -3.52 1.41 -21.33
CA GLY A 49 -4.12 0.34 -22.09
C GLY A 49 -4.33 -0.89 -21.20
N PRO A 50 -5.48 -1.57 -21.30
CA PRO A 50 -5.66 -2.84 -20.60
C PRO A 50 -4.55 -3.78 -21.07
N VAL A 51 -3.70 -4.20 -20.13
CA VAL A 51 -2.90 -5.41 -20.29
C VAL A 51 -3.92 -6.51 -20.51
N LEU A 52 -4.19 -6.81 -21.78
CA LEU A 52 -4.89 -8.00 -22.18
C LEU A 52 -4.12 -9.14 -21.53
N ALA A 53 -4.80 -9.79 -20.59
CA ALA A 53 -4.38 -11.02 -19.97
C ALA A 53 -4.21 -12.05 -21.07
N GLU A 54 -3.00 -12.12 -21.62
CA GLU A 54 -2.51 -13.29 -22.30
C GLU A 54 -2.23 -14.31 -21.19
N GLU A 55 -3.23 -15.13 -20.90
CA GLU A 55 -3.05 -16.38 -20.18
C GLU A 55 -2.15 -17.30 -21.02
N ALA A 56 -0.85 -17.03 -20.98
CA ALA A 56 0.16 -17.98 -21.37
C ALA A 56 0.18 -19.07 -20.29
N GLU A 57 -0.60 -20.11 -20.58
CA GLU A 57 -0.47 -21.50 -20.13
C GLU A 57 1.01 -21.82 -19.86
N ARG A 58 1.44 -21.62 -18.61
CA ARG A 58 2.80 -21.90 -18.16
C ARG A 58 2.75 -23.17 -17.32
N ASP A 59 3.02 -24.28 -17.98
CA ASP A 59 3.29 -25.58 -17.37
C ASP A 59 4.19 -25.44 -16.13
N PRO A 60 3.73 -25.80 -14.93
CA PRO A 60 4.58 -25.91 -13.75
C PRO A 60 5.23 -27.29 -13.71
N ALA A 61 6.03 -27.62 -14.73
CA ALA A 61 6.78 -28.87 -14.76
C ALA A 61 8.28 -28.57 -14.81
N LEU A 62 8.97 -29.00 -13.76
CA LEU A 62 10.43 -29.02 -13.59
C LEU A 62 11.13 -27.67 -13.34
N SER A 63 11.16 -27.25 -12.08
CA SER A 63 12.38 -26.66 -11.50
C SER A 63 12.77 -27.48 -10.29
N ALA A 64 13.73 -28.37 -10.55
CA ALA A 64 14.44 -29.12 -9.53
C ALA A 64 15.16 -28.15 -8.57
N PRO A 65 15.28 -28.49 -7.27
CA PRO A 65 16.08 -27.70 -6.35
C PRO A 65 17.56 -27.83 -6.74
N ALA A 66 18.13 -26.75 -7.27
CA ALA A 66 19.57 -26.60 -7.39
C ALA A 66 20.15 -26.51 -5.98
N ASP A 67 20.87 -27.57 -5.60
CA ASP A 67 21.63 -27.73 -4.37
C ASP A 67 22.85 -26.78 -4.41
N GLU A 68 22.62 -25.49 -4.18
CA GLU A 68 23.68 -24.48 -4.09
C GLU A 68 24.39 -24.58 -2.73
N ARG A 69 25.36 -25.48 -2.67
CA ARG A 69 26.31 -25.57 -1.56
C ARG A 69 27.25 -24.36 -1.60
N PRO A 70 27.29 -23.51 -0.55
CA PRO A 70 28.24 -22.42 -0.49
C PRO A 70 29.67 -22.95 -0.36
N LEU A 71 30.55 -22.51 -1.27
CA LEU A 71 32.00 -22.68 -1.18
C LEU A 71 32.52 -21.97 0.08
N ILE A 72 32.86 -22.75 1.11
CA ILE A 72 33.50 -22.26 2.33
C ILE A 72 34.95 -21.92 1.98
N VAL A 73 35.28 -20.63 1.95
CA VAL A 73 36.66 -20.14 1.88
C VAL A 73 37.18 -19.97 3.31
N PRO A 74 38.19 -20.75 3.75
CA PRO A 74 38.80 -20.59 5.08
C PRO A 74 39.63 -19.30 5.12
N GLY A 75 39.11 -18.28 5.80
CA GLY A 75 39.77 -16.99 6.01
C GLY A 75 39.97 -16.67 7.49
N ASP A 76 41.17 -17.00 7.97
CA ASP A 76 41.96 -16.45 9.09
C ASP A 76 41.25 -15.52 10.12
N PRO A 77 40.98 -15.97 11.37
CA PRO A 77 40.33 -15.17 12.40
C PRO A 77 41.33 -14.62 13.43
N ALA A 78 42.08 -13.55 13.12
CA ALA A 78 42.68 -12.72 14.18
C ALA A 78 43.27 -11.40 13.67
N ARG A 79 42.46 -10.35 13.58
CA ARG A 79 43.01 -8.99 13.74
C ARG A 79 42.03 -8.06 14.44
N ARG A 80 42.21 -7.94 15.76
CA ARG A 80 41.66 -6.85 16.59
C ARG A 80 42.07 -5.53 15.96
N ALA A 81 41.11 -4.80 15.40
CA ALA A 81 41.33 -3.44 14.96
C ALA A 81 41.42 -2.53 16.20
N PRO A 82 42.47 -1.71 16.34
CA PRO A 82 42.56 -0.74 17.41
C PRO A 82 41.45 0.30 17.29
N GLN A 83 40.87 0.71 18.43
CA GLN A 83 39.89 1.79 18.48
C GLN A 83 40.51 3.05 17.88
N ARG A 84 39.98 3.47 16.73
CA ARG A 84 40.38 4.71 16.07
C ARG A 84 39.87 5.87 16.90
N SER A 85 40.80 6.62 17.49
CA SER A 85 40.57 7.99 17.94
C SER A 85 39.83 8.76 16.84
N PRO A 86 38.91 9.69 17.16
CA PRO A 86 38.22 10.50 16.16
C PRO A 86 39.27 11.27 15.37
N ALA A 87 39.63 10.75 14.21
CA ALA A 87 40.53 11.42 13.29
C ALA A 87 39.86 12.75 12.93
N PRO A 88 40.61 13.87 12.86
CA PRO A 88 40.09 15.10 12.29
C PRO A 88 39.49 14.74 10.93
N GLY A 89 38.17 14.94 10.80
CA GLY A 89 37.41 14.50 9.64
C GLY A 89 38.11 14.96 8.37
N LEU A 90 38.11 14.11 7.33
CA LEU A 90 38.73 14.40 6.04
C LEU A 90 38.37 15.80 5.51
N ASP A 91 37.22 16.33 5.91
CA ASP A 91 36.70 17.66 5.59
C ASP A 91 37.58 18.80 6.14
N ALA A 92 38.15 18.62 7.33
CA ALA A 92 39.11 19.57 7.92
C ALA A 92 40.46 19.56 7.19
N LEU A 93 40.82 18.44 6.57
CA LEU A 93 42.03 18.28 5.75
C LEU A 93 41.82 18.78 4.31
N LEU A 94 40.60 18.70 3.79
CA LEU A 94 40.28 19.09 2.42
C LEU A 94 39.88 20.56 2.26
N LYS A 95 39.74 21.33 3.35
CA LYS A 95 39.33 22.77 3.31
C LYS A 95 38.17 23.01 2.33
N LEU A 96 37.21 22.10 2.29
CA LEU A 96 36.06 22.27 1.41
C LEU A 96 35.24 23.46 1.94
N PRO A 97 34.83 24.40 1.06
CA PRO A 97 33.94 25.48 1.46
C PRO A 97 32.70 24.90 2.14
N SER A 98 32.29 25.45 3.28
CA SER A 98 31.16 24.96 4.09
C SER A 98 29.84 24.84 3.31
N ALA A 99 29.71 25.57 2.20
CA ALA A 99 28.61 25.44 1.25
C ALA A 99 28.48 24.04 0.60
N PHE A 100 29.51 23.19 0.66
CA PHE A 100 29.41 21.78 0.24
C PHE A 100 28.88 20.85 1.33
N LEU A 101 28.90 21.30 2.59
CA LEU A 101 28.41 20.57 3.76
C LEU A 101 26.98 20.95 4.10
N ASP A 102 26.54 22.14 3.69
CA ASP A 102 25.13 22.49 3.63
C ASP A 102 24.48 21.56 2.61
N GLY A 103 24.00 20.42 3.12
CA GLY A 103 23.27 19.40 2.40
C GLY A 103 21.92 19.93 1.95
N ASP A 104 21.93 20.97 1.11
CA ASP A 104 20.81 21.37 0.28
C ASP A 104 20.39 20.12 -0.48
N SER A 105 19.32 19.53 0.06
CA SER A 105 18.72 18.25 -0.31
C SER A 105 18.83 18.05 -1.82
N ARG A 106 19.89 17.35 -2.25
CA ARG A 106 20.27 17.27 -3.66
C ARG A 106 19.04 16.85 -4.45
N GLU A 107 18.55 17.70 -5.35
CA GLU A 107 17.37 17.35 -6.13
C GLU A 107 17.68 16.13 -6.99
N VAL A 108 16.84 15.11 -6.88
CA VAL A 108 16.97 13.87 -7.64
C VAL A 108 15.81 13.81 -8.60
N ALA A 109 16.12 13.85 -9.91
CA ALA A 109 15.14 13.97 -11.00
C ALA A 109 14.19 15.19 -10.85
N GLY A 110 14.73 16.33 -10.37
CA GLY A 110 13.96 17.57 -10.20
C GLY A 110 12.98 17.57 -9.03
N ALA A 111 13.10 16.61 -8.11
CA ALA A 111 12.31 16.56 -6.88
C ALA A 111 13.22 16.43 -5.65
N SER A 112 12.86 17.14 -4.58
CA SER A 112 13.57 17.07 -3.31
C SER A 112 13.18 15.81 -2.52
N GLU A 113 14.00 15.47 -1.51
CA GLU A 113 13.75 14.37 -0.57
C GLU A 113 12.35 14.38 0.01
N ARG A 114 11.86 15.56 0.41
CA ARG A 114 10.53 15.74 1.00
C ARG A 114 9.41 15.41 0.01
N VAL A 115 9.59 15.76 -1.25
CA VAL A 115 8.61 15.46 -2.31
C VAL A 115 8.55 13.96 -2.56
N TRP A 116 9.71 13.30 -2.67
CA TRP A 116 9.77 11.84 -2.83
C TRP A 116 9.15 11.11 -1.64
N ARG A 117 9.51 11.48 -0.40
CA ARG A 117 8.89 10.92 0.81
C ARG A 117 7.37 11.07 0.79
N SER A 118 6.87 12.27 0.52
CA SER A 118 5.44 12.53 0.47
C SER A 118 4.71 11.67 -0.58
N ARG A 119 5.35 11.36 -1.72
CA ARG A 119 4.77 10.46 -2.73
C ARG A 119 4.70 9.01 -2.24
N PHE A 120 5.77 8.51 -1.61
CA PHE A 120 5.78 7.18 -1.01
C PHE A 120 4.79 7.05 0.14
N ASP A 121 4.72 8.03 1.04
CA ASP A 121 3.78 8.05 2.15
C ASP A 121 2.33 8.03 1.65
N LYS A 122 2.04 8.79 0.58
CA LYS A 122 0.72 8.79 -0.06
C LYS A 122 0.39 7.41 -0.65
N ALA A 123 1.27 6.84 -1.45
CA ALA A 123 1.04 5.52 -2.06
C ALA A 123 0.90 4.41 -1.01
N GLN A 124 1.67 4.50 0.08
CA GLN A 124 1.55 3.59 1.22
C GLN A 124 0.18 3.74 1.90
N SER A 125 -0.28 4.97 2.13
CA SER A 125 -1.61 5.23 2.70
C SER A 125 -2.75 4.70 1.83
N GLU A 126 -2.65 4.83 0.49
CA GLU A 126 -3.63 4.30 -0.46
C GLU A 126 -3.69 2.76 -0.42
N LEU A 127 -2.53 2.12 -0.31
CA LEU A 127 -2.41 0.67 -0.18
C LEU A 127 -3.00 0.17 1.15
N ASP A 128 -2.72 0.87 2.25
CA ASP A 128 -3.28 0.53 3.57
C ASP A 128 -4.80 0.75 3.63
N GLU A 129 -5.31 1.81 2.98
CA GLU A 129 -6.75 2.06 2.83
C GLU A 129 -7.44 0.96 2.02
N ALA A 130 -6.87 0.55 0.89
CA ALA A 130 -7.43 -0.53 0.06
C ALA A 130 -7.49 -1.86 0.82
N ARG A 131 -6.44 -2.18 1.59
CA ARG A 131 -6.41 -3.36 2.48
C ARG A 131 -7.50 -3.28 3.55
N ALA A 132 -7.65 -2.13 4.20
CA ALA A 132 -8.67 -1.93 5.22
C ALA A 132 -10.10 -2.06 4.66
N GLY A 133 -10.35 -1.55 3.45
CA GLY A 133 -11.62 -1.70 2.74
C GLY A 133 -11.96 -3.17 2.45
N LEU A 134 -10.98 -3.93 1.96
CA LEU A 134 -11.13 -5.36 1.71
C LEU A 134 -11.45 -6.12 3.01
N GLU A 135 -10.72 -5.87 4.09
CA GLU A 135 -10.97 -6.50 5.39
C GLU A 135 -12.33 -6.11 6.00
N ARG A 136 -12.79 -4.87 5.81
CA ARG A 136 -14.14 -4.45 6.21
C ARG A 136 -15.20 -5.26 5.46
N THR A 137 -15.12 -5.35 4.13
CA THR A 137 -16.11 -6.11 3.34
C THR A 137 -16.13 -7.60 3.66
N LYS A 138 -14.97 -8.20 3.98
CA LYS A 138 -14.90 -9.57 4.48
C LYS A 138 -15.68 -9.73 5.78
N ARG A 139 -15.42 -8.88 6.78
CA ARG A 139 -16.12 -8.94 8.07
C ARG A 139 -17.62 -8.76 7.94
N GLU A 140 -18.08 -7.90 7.03
CA GLU A 140 -19.51 -7.71 6.76
C GLU A 140 -20.13 -8.96 6.12
N LEU A 141 -19.42 -9.62 5.21
CA LEU A 141 -19.85 -10.87 4.59
C LEU A 141 -19.89 -12.01 5.61
N ASP A 142 -18.88 -12.09 6.49
CA ASP A 142 -18.83 -13.07 7.58
C ASP A 142 -19.96 -12.82 8.59
N SER A 143 -20.20 -11.57 8.98
CA SER A 143 -21.31 -11.21 9.88
C SER A 143 -22.68 -11.51 9.26
N ALA A 144 -22.86 -11.29 7.96
CA ALA A 144 -24.08 -11.65 7.24
C ALA A 144 -24.27 -13.18 7.19
N ALA A 145 -23.18 -13.96 7.10
CA ALA A 145 -23.22 -15.41 7.14
C ALA A 145 -23.56 -15.95 8.54
N GLU A 146 -22.99 -15.36 9.60
CA GLU A 146 -23.31 -15.71 10.99
C GLU A 146 -24.77 -15.42 11.33
N GLY A 147 -25.30 -14.27 10.89
CA GLY A 147 -26.71 -13.91 11.05
C GLY A 147 -27.69 -14.80 10.30
N GLY A 148 -27.22 -15.49 9.24
CA GLY A 148 -27.99 -16.49 8.49
C GLY A 148 -28.10 -17.86 9.19
N GLY A 149 -27.41 -18.05 10.32
CA GLY A 149 -27.29 -19.32 11.02
C GLY A 149 -26.30 -20.24 10.31
N ALA A 150 -25.49 -20.97 11.11
CA ALA A 150 -24.49 -21.95 10.64
C ALA A 150 -25.03 -23.04 9.68
N ASN A 151 -26.36 -23.11 9.49
CA ASN A 151 -27.06 -24.01 8.60
C ASN A 151 -27.05 -23.58 7.11
N GLN A 152 -26.51 -22.41 6.76
CA GLN A 152 -26.42 -22.01 5.34
C GLN A 152 -25.32 -22.75 4.54
N TRP A 153 -24.33 -23.32 5.24
CA TRP A 153 -23.25 -24.12 4.67
C TRP A 153 -23.45 -25.63 4.82
N SER A 154 -24.57 -26.08 5.42
CA SER A 154 -24.94 -27.49 5.36
C SER A 154 -25.38 -27.80 3.93
N MET A 155 -24.41 -28.13 3.07
CA MET A 155 -24.67 -28.73 1.77
C MET A 155 -25.38 -30.06 2.03
N ALA A 156 -26.69 -30.07 1.83
CA ALA A 156 -27.43 -31.30 1.74
C ALA A 156 -26.85 -32.12 0.56
N PRO A 157 -26.70 -33.45 0.70
CA PRO A 157 -26.18 -34.29 -0.36
C PRO A 157 -27.02 -34.11 -1.64
N PRO A 158 -26.38 -34.11 -2.82
CA PRO A 158 -27.07 -33.96 -4.10
C PRO A 158 -28.14 -35.05 -4.22
N GLY A 159 -29.42 -34.64 -4.22
CA GLY A 159 -30.57 -35.55 -4.23
C GLY A 159 -31.57 -35.33 -3.09
N ALA A 160 -31.17 -34.63 -2.02
CA ALA A 160 -32.12 -34.12 -1.03
C ALA A 160 -32.70 -32.79 -1.54
N SER A 161 -34.00 -32.78 -1.84
CA SER A 161 -34.76 -31.63 -2.31
C SER A 161 -34.93 -30.55 -1.23
N SER A 162 -33.83 -30.03 -0.69
CA SER A 162 -33.86 -28.83 0.13
C SER A 162 -34.06 -27.64 -0.82
N SER A 163 -35.29 -27.14 -0.88
CA SER A 163 -35.73 -25.94 -1.61
C SER A 163 -35.03 -24.64 -1.18
N GLY A 164 -34.05 -24.71 -0.27
CA GLY A 164 -33.18 -23.60 0.08
C GLY A 164 -32.02 -23.48 -0.92
N GLY A 165 -32.32 -23.04 -2.14
CA GLY A 165 -31.27 -22.50 -3.02
C GLY A 165 -30.49 -21.41 -2.27
N PRO A 166 -29.19 -21.18 -2.58
CA PRO A 166 -28.39 -20.16 -1.90
C PRO A 166 -29.20 -18.86 -1.94
N SER A 167 -29.64 -18.36 -0.78
CA SER A 167 -30.50 -17.19 -0.77
C SER A 167 -29.65 -16.05 -1.33
N THR A 168 -29.86 -15.73 -2.61
CA THR A 168 -29.26 -14.60 -3.30
C THR A 168 -29.94 -13.35 -2.76
N SER A 169 -29.73 -13.09 -1.48
CA SER A 169 -30.18 -11.87 -0.85
C SER A 169 -29.53 -10.73 -1.64
N PRO A 170 -30.28 -9.71 -2.08
CA PRO A 170 -29.72 -8.60 -2.85
C PRO A 170 -28.54 -7.91 -2.12
N LEU A 171 -28.50 -8.03 -0.79
CA LEU A 171 -27.39 -7.59 0.05
C LEU A 171 -26.10 -8.40 -0.18
N SER A 172 -26.21 -9.73 -0.33
CA SER A 172 -25.07 -10.59 -0.62
C SER A 172 -24.46 -10.35 -2.00
N PHE A 173 -25.28 -9.94 -2.98
CA PHE A 173 -24.80 -9.55 -4.30
C PHE A 173 -23.97 -8.27 -4.25
N LYS A 174 -24.47 -7.24 -3.55
CA LYS A 174 -23.74 -5.96 -3.39
C LYS A 174 -22.39 -6.16 -2.70
N LEU A 175 -22.34 -6.94 -1.61
CA LEU A 175 -21.09 -7.22 -0.90
C LEU A 175 -20.07 -7.98 -1.78
N ARG A 176 -20.52 -8.91 -2.62
CA ARG A 176 -19.65 -9.60 -3.58
C ARG A 176 -19.09 -8.66 -4.64
N GLN A 177 -19.92 -7.74 -5.13
CA GLN A 177 -19.49 -6.71 -6.07
C GLN A 177 -18.45 -5.78 -5.40
N GLU A 178 -18.72 -5.31 -4.19
CA GLU A 178 -17.80 -4.45 -3.45
C GLU A 178 -16.47 -5.14 -3.14
N MET A 179 -16.49 -6.44 -2.81
CA MET A 179 -15.27 -7.23 -2.64
C MET A 179 -14.45 -7.30 -3.94
N LYS A 180 -15.10 -7.38 -5.11
CA LYS A 180 -14.41 -7.33 -6.41
C LYS A 180 -13.77 -5.96 -6.64
N GLU A 181 -14.51 -4.88 -6.39
CA GLU A 181 -14.01 -3.51 -6.50
C GLU A 181 -12.83 -3.24 -5.55
N ASN A 182 -12.90 -3.73 -4.31
CA ASN A 182 -11.81 -3.57 -3.34
C ASN A 182 -10.55 -4.36 -3.71
N ARG A 183 -10.68 -5.52 -4.37
CA ARG A 183 -9.53 -6.25 -4.92
C ARG A 183 -8.87 -5.48 -6.05
N GLU A 184 -9.66 -4.93 -6.97
CA GLU A 184 -9.17 -4.10 -8.06
C GLU A 184 -8.44 -2.85 -7.54
N ARG A 185 -9.01 -2.16 -6.55
CA ARG A 185 -8.34 -1.02 -5.88
C ARG A 185 -7.03 -1.42 -5.21
N LEU A 186 -6.98 -2.58 -4.57
CA LEU A 186 -5.75 -3.09 -3.95
C LEU A 186 -4.68 -3.38 -5.01
N GLU A 187 -5.05 -4.03 -6.11
CA GLU A 187 -4.13 -4.28 -7.22
C GLU A 187 -3.61 -2.99 -7.86
N GLU A 188 -4.47 -1.98 -8.01
CA GLU A 188 -4.10 -0.66 -8.52
C GLU A 188 -3.12 0.06 -7.57
N ALA A 189 -3.39 0.06 -6.26
CA ALA A 189 -2.48 0.63 -5.27
C ALA A 189 -1.13 -0.11 -5.20
N GLU A 190 -1.12 -1.44 -5.35
CA GLU A 190 0.13 -2.20 -5.44
C GLU A 190 0.90 -1.91 -6.73
N ARG A 191 0.18 -1.67 -7.84
CA ARG A 191 0.79 -1.26 -9.11
C ARG A 191 1.38 0.14 -9.02
N SER A 192 0.67 1.10 -8.41
CA SER A 192 1.17 2.47 -8.22
C SER A 192 2.41 2.50 -7.33
N MET A 193 2.44 1.69 -6.27
CA MET A 193 3.62 1.58 -5.40
C MET A 193 4.82 0.96 -6.14
N ARG A 194 4.60 -0.11 -6.92
CA ARG A 194 5.67 -0.69 -7.75
C ARG A 194 6.19 0.29 -8.79
N ALA A 195 5.30 1.03 -9.46
CA ALA A 195 5.69 2.06 -10.42
C ALA A 195 6.56 3.14 -9.77
N LEU A 196 6.15 3.67 -8.62
CA LEU A 196 6.94 4.66 -7.86
C LEU A 196 8.31 4.12 -7.43
N ARG A 197 8.41 2.84 -7.04
CA ARG A 197 9.70 2.20 -6.74
C ARG A 197 10.62 2.18 -7.95
N ILE A 198 10.10 1.80 -9.11
CA ILE A 198 10.86 1.74 -10.37
C ILE A 198 11.31 3.15 -10.78
N GLU A 199 10.41 4.13 -10.75
CA GLU A 199 10.74 5.55 -11.04
C GLU A 199 11.83 6.07 -10.12
N ALA A 200 11.73 5.77 -8.83
CA ALA A 200 12.72 6.17 -7.85
C ALA A 200 14.07 5.45 -8.09
N GLU A 201 14.09 4.18 -8.51
CA GLU A 201 15.32 3.45 -8.88
C GLU A 201 15.98 4.06 -10.12
N LEU A 202 15.18 4.34 -11.16
CA LEU A 202 15.65 5.00 -12.38
C LEU A 202 16.20 6.40 -12.12
N ALA A 203 15.57 7.13 -11.20
CA ALA A 203 16.02 8.46 -10.78
C ALA A 203 17.27 8.42 -9.87
N GLY A 204 17.63 7.26 -9.32
CA GLY A 204 18.74 7.14 -8.37
C GLY A 204 18.39 7.63 -6.96
N VAL A 205 17.11 7.60 -6.58
CA VAL A 205 16.63 8.01 -5.26
C VAL A 205 17.13 7.03 -4.19
N PRO A 206 17.83 7.49 -3.14
CA PRO A 206 18.30 6.65 -2.05
C PRO A 206 17.16 5.90 -1.35
N ARG A 207 17.41 4.66 -0.88
CA ARG A 207 16.40 3.86 -0.15
C ARG A 207 15.94 4.52 1.15
N SER A 208 16.79 5.33 1.79
CA SER A 208 16.44 6.10 2.99
C SER A 208 15.34 7.14 2.76
N TRP A 209 15.10 7.54 1.51
CA TRP A 209 14.02 8.46 1.15
C TRP A 209 12.69 7.75 0.90
N ARG A 210 12.71 6.43 0.71
CA ARG A 210 11.53 5.61 0.38
C ARG A 210 10.78 5.11 1.61
N GLY A 211 11.19 5.50 2.82
CA GLY A 211 10.64 4.96 4.07
C GLY A 211 11.16 3.56 4.44
N GLU A 212 11.84 2.86 3.53
CA GLU A 212 12.50 1.55 3.76
C GLU A 212 13.79 1.68 4.62
N GLY A 213 14.17 2.91 4.98
CA GLY A 213 15.38 3.26 5.72
C GLY A 213 15.40 2.87 7.20
N GLY A 214 14.33 2.25 7.71
CA GLY A 214 14.36 1.60 9.01
C GLY A 214 15.13 0.29 8.93
N SER A 215 16.46 0.36 8.78
CA SER A 215 17.38 -0.75 8.98
C SER A 215 16.82 -2.07 8.44
N SER A 216 16.97 -2.39 7.15
CA SER A 216 17.19 -3.80 6.84
C SER A 216 18.44 -4.16 7.64
N PRO A 217 18.35 -4.89 8.77
CA PRO A 217 19.56 -5.38 9.39
C PRO A 217 20.20 -6.17 8.26
N ILE A 218 21.40 -5.75 7.85
CA ILE A 218 22.33 -6.64 7.15
C ILE A 218 22.21 -7.93 7.95
N ARG A 219 21.51 -8.91 7.38
CA ARG A 219 21.00 -10.12 8.02
C ARG A 219 22.09 -10.58 8.96
N SER A 220 21.99 -10.20 10.23
CA SER A 220 23.09 -10.36 11.16
C SER A 220 23.08 -11.85 11.41
N ILE A 221 23.96 -12.54 10.68
CA ILE A 221 24.09 -13.99 10.67
C ILE A 221 24.11 -14.36 12.16
N PRO A 222 23.10 -15.12 12.65
CA PRO A 222 23.06 -15.49 14.05
C PRO A 222 24.40 -16.15 14.34
N LYS A 223 25.21 -15.51 15.19
CA LYS A 223 26.44 -16.12 15.67
C LYS A 223 25.97 -17.34 16.45
N GLU A 224 26.13 -18.50 15.83
CA GLU A 224 25.97 -19.81 16.42
C GLU A 224 26.93 -19.87 17.60
N SER A 225 26.42 -19.45 18.75
CA SER A 225 27.13 -19.48 20.02
C SER A 225 27.18 -20.92 20.48
N ASP A 226 28.38 -21.49 20.37
CA ASP A 226 29.01 -22.38 21.34
C ASP A 226 28.05 -23.33 22.07
N LYS A 227 27.79 -24.49 21.45
CA LYS A 227 27.49 -25.71 22.21
C LYS A 227 28.81 -26.35 22.62
N ASN A 228 29.21 -26.07 23.86
CA ASN A 228 29.96 -27.02 24.69
C ASN A 228 29.10 -28.23 25.03
#